data_AF-A0A103D5D1-F1
#
_entry.id   AF-A0A103D5D1-F1
#
_cell.length_a   1.000
_cell.length_b   1.000
_cell.length_c   1.000
_cell.angle_alpha   90.00
_cell.angle_beta   90.00
_cell.angle_gamma   90.00
#
_symmetry.space_group_name_H-M   'P 1'
#
loop_
_entity.id
_entity.type
_entity.pdbx_description
1 polymer ?
#
loop_
_entity_poly.entity_id
_entity_poly.type
_entity_poly.pdbx_seq_one_letter_code
_entity_poly.pdbx_strand_id
1 'polypeptide(L)'
;MTYGNSVIEANLAQDNLTLATDSVVGYPFSCIKKATGGSFPPQGVLGLGRGPLSFVSQSQTLYKSTFSYCLPSFKSSNFSGTLRLGTNGQPINMKYTPLLVNPRRTSLYYVNLIGIRVGSKVVNIPPSALAFNPNT
;
A
#
# COMPACT_ATOMS: atom_id res chain seq x y z
N MET A 1 5.87 16.56 0.67
CA MET A 1 5.54 15.14 0.99
C MET A 1 6.83 14.35 1.17
N THR A 2 6.80 13.16 1.77
CA THR A 2 8.01 12.34 2.01
C THR A 2 7.84 10.93 1.45
N TYR A 3 8.92 10.32 1.00
CA TYR A 3 8.97 8.91 0.58
C TYR A 3 10.33 8.32 0.92
N GLY A 4 10.38 7.25 1.71
CA GLY A 4 11.65 6.73 2.21
C GLY A 4 12.43 7.84 2.94
N ASN A 5 13.67 8.09 2.50
CA ASN A 5 14.48 9.21 2.99
C ASN A 5 14.37 10.50 2.15
N SER A 6 13.46 10.53 1.18
CA SER A 6 13.30 11.64 0.25
C SER A 6 12.24 12.65 0.71
N VAL A 7 12.55 13.94 0.54
CA VAL A 7 11.62 15.07 0.64
C VAL A 7 11.23 15.51 -0.78
N ILE A 8 9.93 15.64 -1.01
CA ILE A 8 9.36 15.89 -2.33
C ILE A 8 8.54 17.18 -2.30
N GLU A 9 8.86 18.07 -3.23
CA GLU A 9 8.10 19.26 -3.60
C GLU A 9 7.31 18.96 -4.88
N ALA A 10 6.00 19.20 -4.84
CA ALA A 10 5.10 18.88 -5.93
C ALA A 10 3.90 19.85 -5.98
N ASN A 11 3.31 20.00 -7.16
CA ASN A 11 2.03 20.68 -7.36
C ASN A 11 0.91 19.64 -7.50
N LEU A 12 -0.30 20.00 -7.07
CA LEU A 12 -1.48 19.20 -7.39
C LEU A 12 -1.85 19.39 -8.87
N ALA A 13 -2.15 18.28 -9.54
CA ALA A 13 -2.67 18.23 -10.90
C ALA A 13 -3.81 17.22 -10.96
N GLN A 14 -4.56 17.23 -12.05
CA GLN A 14 -5.68 16.34 -12.28
C GLN A 14 -5.70 15.94 -13.75
N ASP A 15 -5.87 14.65 -14.01
CA ASP A 15 -6.04 14.10 -15.35
C ASP A 15 -6.76 12.75 -15.26
N ASN A 16 -7.12 12.14 -16.39
CA ASN A 16 -7.67 10.80 -16.42
C ASN A 16 -6.56 9.75 -16.29
N LEU A 17 -6.72 8.80 -15.36
CA LEU A 17 -5.81 7.68 -15.21
C LEU A 17 -6.43 6.41 -15.79
N THR A 18 -5.88 5.92 -16.90
CA THR A 18 -6.32 4.66 -17.53
C THR A 18 -5.41 3.51 -17.13
N LEU A 19 -5.99 2.43 -16.62
CA LEU A 19 -5.30 1.20 -16.23
C LEU A 19 -5.95 0.02 -16.95
N ALA A 20 -5.19 -0.61 -17.86
CA ALA A 20 -5.72 -1.60 -18.79
C ALA A 20 -6.98 -1.08 -19.52
N THR A 21 -8.16 -1.59 -19.18
CA THR A 21 -9.45 -1.20 -19.76
C THR A 21 -10.24 -0.20 -18.91
N ASP A 22 -9.80 0.08 -17.70
CA ASP A 22 -10.52 0.92 -16.74
C ASP A 22 -9.99 2.35 -16.79
N SER A 23 -10.89 3.34 -16.66
CA SER A 23 -10.53 4.75 -16.62
C SER A 23 -11.04 5.39 -15.33
N VAL A 24 -10.12 5.97 -14.56
CA VAL A 24 -10.43 6.82 -13.41
C VAL A 24 -10.44 8.26 -13.89
N VAL A 25 -11.64 8.78 -14.14
CA VAL A 25 -11.84 10.13 -14.69
C VAL A 25 -11.54 11.18 -13.61
N GLY A 26 -10.77 12.20 -13.98
CA GLY A 26 -10.43 13.32 -13.09
C GLY A 26 -9.69 12.87 -11.84
N TYR A 27 -8.69 11.99 -11.98
CA TYR A 27 -7.85 11.50 -10.90
C TYR A 27 -6.86 12.60 -10.46
N PRO A 28 -6.99 13.19 -9.25
CA PRO A 28 -5.98 14.07 -8.71
C PRO A 28 -4.70 13.33 -8.33
N PHE A 29 -3.56 13.86 -8.77
CA PHE A 29 -2.22 13.36 -8.44
C PHE A 29 -1.23 14.52 -8.27
N SER A 30 -0.04 14.22 -7.77
CA SER A 30 1.00 15.22 -7.55
C SER A 30 2.03 15.21 -8.68
N CYS A 31 2.21 16.35 -9.36
CA CYS A 31 3.29 16.59 -10.32
C CYS A 31 4.54 17.05 -9.57
N ILE A 32 5.58 16.22 -9.57
CA ILE A 32 6.79 16.43 -8.78
C ILE A 32 7.68 17.46 -9.47
N LYS A 33 8.10 18.48 -8.72
CA LYS A 33 9.10 19.47 -9.16
C LYS A 33 10.50 19.09 -8.73
N LYS A 34 10.64 18.63 -7.49
CA LYS A 34 11.92 18.33 -6.87
C LYS A 34 11.77 17.19 -5.89
N ALA A 35 12.66 16.22 -5.97
CA ALA A 35 12.84 15.19 -4.96
C ALA A 35 14.29 15.24 -4.45
N THR A 36 14.46 15.39 -3.14
CA THR A 36 15.77 15.45 -2.49
C THR A 36 15.91 14.25 -1.57
N GLY A 37 16.98 13.47 -1.67
CA GLY A 37 17.15 12.16 -1.01
C GLY A 37 16.98 11.03 -2.02
N GLY A 38 17.86 10.04 -1.98
CA GLY A 38 18.04 9.06 -3.05
C GLY A 38 16.99 7.93 -3.15
N SER A 39 15.95 7.93 -2.33
CA SER A 39 14.93 6.87 -2.35
C SER A 39 13.81 7.07 -3.37
N PHE A 40 13.59 8.28 -3.90
CA PHE A 40 12.44 8.55 -4.76
C PHE A 40 12.64 7.97 -6.17
N PRO A 41 11.76 7.08 -6.65
CA PRO A 41 11.89 6.49 -7.97
C PRO A 41 11.58 7.50 -9.09
N PRO A 42 12.37 7.54 -10.18
CA PRO A 42 12.17 8.49 -11.26
C PRO A 42 10.84 8.29 -12.02
N GLN A 43 10.27 7.08 -11.97
CA GLN A 43 8.98 6.76 -12.59
C GLN A 43 7.76 7.25 -11.78
N GLY A 44 7.98 7.80 -10.58
CA GLY A 44 6.90 8.19 -9.67
C GLY A 44 6.43 7.05 -8.76
N VAL A 45 5.41 7.33 -7.96
CA VAL A 45 4.90 6.43 -6.92
C VAL A 45 3.38 6.32 -6.99
N LEU A 46 2.88 5.08 -7.04
CA LEU A 46 1.45 4.79 -6.87
C LEU A 46 1.15 4.56 -5.38
N GLY A 47 0.38 5.45 -4.77
CA GLY A 47 -0.01 5.35 -3.36
C GLY A 47 -1.15 4.35 -3.16
N LEU A 48 -0.85 3.15 -2.63
CA LEU A 48 -1.83 2.12 -2.29
C LEU A 48 -2.31 2.19 -0.82
N GLY A 49 -2.08 3.31 -0.13
CA GLY A 49 -2.54 3.52 1.24
C GLY A 49 -4.05 3.69 1.37
N ARG A 50 -4.52 4.00 2.58
CA ARG A 50 -5.93 4.23 2.92
C ARG A 50 -6.31 5.71 3.08
N GLY A 51 -5.40 6.60 2.68
CA GLY A 51 -5.65 8.05 2.73
C GLY A 51 -6.62 8.48 1.63
N PRO A 52 -7.32 9.63 1.80
CA PRO A 52 -8.36 10.06 0.87
C PRO A 52 -7.85 10.30 -0.58
N LEU A 53 -6.59 10.71 -0.72
CA LEU A 53 -5.92 10.89 -2.02
C LEU A 53 -5.13 9.65 -2.48
N SER A 54 -5.30 8.50 -1.84
CA SER A 54 -4.69 7.26 -2.34
C SER A 54 -5.39 6.77 -3.59
N PHE A 55 -4.68 6.00 -4.40
CA PHE A 55 -5.29 5.35 -5.57
C PHE A 55 -6.50 4.50 -5.17
N VAL A 56 -6.37 3.73 -4.09
CA VAL A 56 -7.40 2.81 -3.60
C VAL A 56 -8.68 3.56 -3.20
N SER A 57 -8.56 4.72 -2.55
CA SER A 57 -9.72 5.53 -2.14
C SER A 57 -10.36 6.25 -3.32
N GLN A 58 -9.55 6.83 -4.21
CA GLN A 58 -10.04 7.57 -5.37
C GLN A 58 -10.73 6.67 -6.42
N SER A 59 -10.34 5.40 -6.50
CA SER A 59 -10.91 4.41 -7.43
C SER A 59 -11.91 3.45 -6.75
N GLN A 60 -12.40 3.79 -5.57
CA GLN A 60 -13.27 2.92 -4.75
C GLN A 60 -14.55 2.49 -5.50
N THR A 61 -15.12 3.35 -6.33
CA THR A 61 -16.34 3.03 -7.10
C THR A 61 -16.11 1.85 -8.05
N LEU A 62 -14.94 1.79 -8.68
CA LEU A 62 -14.51 0.74 -9.61
C LEU A 62 -14.02 -0.50 -8.87
N TYR A 63 -13.07 -0.34 -7.93
CA TYR A 63 -12.33 -1.46 -7.34
C TYR A 63 -12.78 -1.85 -5.93
N LYS A 64 -13.82 -1.19 -5.39
CA LYS A 64 -14.38 -1.47 -4.05
C LYS A 64 -13.31 -1.51 -2.96
N SER A 65 -12.33 -0.61 -3.05
CA SER A 65 -11.16 -0.52 -2.16
C SER A 65 -10.40 -1.85 -1.96
N THR A 66 -10.45 -2.73 -2.96
CA THR A 66 -9.89 -4.07 -2.91
C THR A 66 -8.77 -4.20 -3.92
N PHE A 67 -7.63 -4.71 -3.49
CA PHE A 67 -6.52 -5.07 -4.36
C PHE A 67 -5.72 -6.22 -3.75
N SER A 68 -4.95 -6.92 -4.59
CA SER A 68 -3.92 -7.85 -4.15
C SER A 68 -2.70 -7.73 -5.04
N TYR A 69 -1.54 -8.11 -4.51
CA TYR A 69 -0.31 -8.11 -5.27
C TYR A 69 0.53 -9.35 -4.99
N CYS A 70 1.29 -9.77 -6.00
CA CYS A 70 2.36 -10.74 -5.87
C CYS A 70 3.65 -10.01 -6.26
N LEU A 71 4.50 -9.69 -5.27
CA LEU A 71 5.76 -9.03 -5.52
C LEU A 71 6.77 -10.03 -6.07
N PRO A 72 7.53 -9.67 -7.13
CA PRO A 72 8.56 -10.54 -7.64
C PRO A 72 9.70 -10.67 -6.64
N SER A 73 10.31 -11.85 -6.58
CA SER A 73 11.53 -12.03 -5.78
C SER A 73 12.68 -11.28 -6.42
N PHE A 74 13.43 -10.51 -5.62
CA PHE A 74 14.64 -9.82 -6.07
C PHE A 74 15.71 -10.76 -6.66
N LYS A 75 15.62 -12.07 -6.40
CA LYS A 75 16.54 -13.10 -6.91
C LYS A 75 16.12 -13.68 -8.27
N SER A 76 14.93 -13.38 -8.76
CA SER A 76 14.41 -13.95 -10.01
C SER A 76 14.30 -12.87 -11.07
N SER A 77 15.27 -12.82 -11.98
CA SER A 77 15.33 -11.83 -13.08
C SER A 77 14.19 -11.98 -14.10
N ASN A 78 13.53 -13.14 -14.14
CA ASN A 78 12.58 -13.51 -15.19
C ASN A 78 11.12 -13.50 -14.72
N PHE A 79 10.86 -13.13 -13.46
CA PHE A 79 9.51 -13.16 -12.91
C PHE A 79 8.91 -11.75 -12.80
N SER A 80 7.84 -11.52 -13.55
CA SER A 80 7.00 -10.34 -13.39
C SER A 80 5.97 -10.58 -12.29
N GLY A 81 5.87 -9.65 -11.34
CA GLY A 81 4.82 -9.66 -10.33
C GLY A 81 3.44 -9.38 -10.91
N THR A 82 2.43 -9.34 -10.04
CA THR A 82 1.07 -8.95 -10.43
C THR A 82 0.48 -7.96 -9.44
N LEU A 83 -0.38 -7.06 -9.94
CA LEU A 83 -1.27 -6.22 -9.16
C LEU A 83 -2.68 -6.45 -9.71
N ARG A 84 -3.59 -6.94 -8.87
CA ARG A 84 -5.00 -7.16 -9.21
C ARG A 84 -5.84 -6.14 -8.47
N LEU A 85 -6.69 -5.45 -9.21
CA LEU A 85 -7.58 -4.42 -8.69
C LEU A 85 -9.02 -4.91 -8.72
N GLY A 86 -9.80 -4.58 -7.69
CA GLY A 86 -11.18 -5.01 -7.59
C GLY A 86 -11.36 -6.37 -6.91
N THR A 87 -12.61 -6.75 -6.75
CA THR A 87 -13.02 -8.03 -6.14
C THR A 87 -12.88 -9.21 -7.09
N ASN A 88 -12.84 -8.95 -8.40
CA ASN A 88 -12.83 -10.00 -9.42
C ASN A 88 -11.45 -10.61 -9.57
N GLY A 89 -11.40 -11.93 -9.71
CA GLY A 89 -10.14 -12.66 -9.91
C GLY A 89 -9.20 -12.64 -8.71
N GLN A 90 -9.71 -12.36 -7.50
CA GLN A 90 -8.93 -12.51 -6.27
C GLN A 90 -8.66 -14.01 -5.99
N PRO A 91 -7.53 -14.35 -5.34
CA PRO A 91 -7.24 -15.74 -4.99
C PRO A 91 -8.35 -16.36 -4.12
N ILE A 92 -8.74 -17.60 -4.42
CA ILE A 92 -9.88 -18.27 -3.77
C ILE A 92 -9.54 -18.74 -2.35
N ASN A 93 -8.30 -19.18 -2.12
CA ASN A 93 -7.86 -19.81 -0.87
C ASN A 93 -7.07 -18.85 0.04
N MET A 94 -7.59 -17.65 0.29
CA MET A 94 -6.91 -16.67 1.16
C MET A 94 -7.20 -16.90 2.64
N LYS A 95 -6.20 -16.59 3.47
CA LYS A 95 -6.38 -16.48 4.92
C LYS A 95 -6.46 -15.00 5.26
N TYR A 96 -7.40 -14.65 6.14
CA TYR A 96 -7.70 -13.27 6.47
C TYR A 96 -7.44 -12.99 7.94
N THR A 97 -7.13 -11.74 8.21
CA THR A 97 -7.09 -11.16 9.56
C THR A 97 -7.73 -9.77 9.48
N PRO A 98 -8.41 -9.29 10.52
CA PRO A 98 -8.96 -7.94 10.54
C PRO A 98 -7.88 -6.88 10.34
N LEU A 99 -8.17 -5.90 9.49
CA LEU A 99 -7.36 -4.69 9.39
C LEU A 99 -7.71 -3.73 10.53
N LEU A 100 -6.71 -3.33 11.30
CA LEU A 100 -6.82 -2.34 12.34
C LEU A 100 -6.67 -0.92 11.77
N VAL A 101 -7.24 0.06 12.46
CA VAL A 101 -7.14 1.48 12.12
C VAL A 101 -6.42 2.19 13.24
N ASN A 102 -5.32 2.87 12.90
CA ASN A 102 -4.63 3.77 13.80
C ASN A 102 -5.09 5.21 13.52
N PRO A 103 -5.76 5.89 14.45
CA PRO A 103 -6.26 7.26 14.26
C PRO A 103 -5.17 8.28 13.93
N ARG A 104 -3.92 8.07 14.35
CA ARG A 104 -2.79 8.95 14.03
C ARG A 104 -2.13 8.65 12.69
N ARG A 105 -2.31 7.43 12.17
CA ARG A 105 -1.73 6.98 10.89
C ARG A 105 -2.77 6.23 10.05
N THR A 106 -3.87 6.90 9.76
CA THR A 106 -5.05 6.31 9.09
C THR A 106 -4.77 5.79 7.69
N SER A 107 -3.69 6.26 7.04
CA SER A 107 -3.30 5.82 5.71
C SER A 107 -2.60 4.45 5.66
N LEU A 108 -2.12 3.92 6.79
CA LEU A 108 -1.36 2.67 6.85
C LEU A 108 -2.26 1.45 7.13
N TYR A 109 -1.78 0.26 6.76
CA TYR A 109 -2.43 -1.01 7.06
C TYR A 109 -1.81 -1.62 8.31
N TYR A 110 -2.63 -1.86 9.33
CA TYR A 110 -2.24 -2.54 10.56
C TYR A 110 -2.99 -3.85 10.70
N VAL A 111 -2.34 -4.84 11.31
CA VAL A 111 -2.91 -6.13 11.68
C VAL A 111 -2.55 -6.45 13.13
N ASN A 112 -3.34 -7.29 13.78
CA ASN A 112 -3.06 -7.72 15.15
C ASN A 112 -2.05 -8.87 15.18
N LEU A 113 -0.79 -8.59 15.54
CA LEU A 113 0.24 -9.62 15.68
C LEU A 113 0.21 -10.21 17.10
N ILE A 114 -0.02 -11.52 17.21
CA ILE A 114 -0.17 -12.19 18.52
C ILE A 114 1.05 -13.01 18.94
N GLY A 115 2.01 -13.23 18.04
CA GLY A 115 3.20 -14.03 18.33
C GLY A 115 4.05 -14.29 17.10
N ILE A 116 5.27 -14.77 17.35
CA ILE A 116 6.25 -15.12 16.32
C ILE A 116 6.77 -16.52 16.61
N ARG A 117 6.92 -17.34 15.57
CA ARG A 117 7.51 -18.69 15.66
C ARG A 117 8.63 -18.82 14.65
N VAL A 118 9.74 -19.45 15.06
CA VAL A 118 10.87 -19.79 14.18
C VAL A 118 10.99 -21.33 14.16
N GLY A 119 10.72 -21.93 13.00
CA GLY A 119 10.55 -23.38 12.90
C GLY A 119 9.40 -23.86 13.80
N SER A 120 9.67 -24.75 14.75
CA SER A 120 8.72 -25.24 15.73
C SER A 120 8.69 -24.42 17.04
N LYS A 121 9.63 -23.48 17.24
CA LYS A 121 9.81 -22.78 18.52
C LYS A 121 9.13 -21.41 18.54
N VAL A 122 8.22 -21.21 19.50
CA VAL A 122 7.60 -19.90 19.76
C VAL A 122 8.64 -18.97 20.40
N VAL A 123 8.78 -17.76 19.88
CA VAL A 123 9.67 -16.73 20.43
C VAL A 123 9.01 -16.14 21.67
N ASN A 124 9.71 -16.11 22.79
CA ASN A 124 9.20 -15.56 24.04
C ASN A 124 9.22 -14.03 24.00
N ILE A 125 8.14 -13.43 23.47
CA ILE A 125 7.94 -11.98 23.39
C ILE A 125 6.78 -11.62 24.33
N PRO A 126 6.96 -10.66 25.27
CA PRO A 126 5.86 -10.20 26.10
C PRO A 126 4.68 -9.72 25.23
N PRO A 127 3.42 -10.13 25.52
CA PRO A 127 2.26 -9.72 24.72
C PRO A 127 2.12 -8.20 24.57
N SER A 128 2.52 -7.43 25.60
CA SER A 128 2.52 -5.96 25.57
C SER A 128 3.46 -5.36 24.52
N ALA A 129 4.54 -6.05 24.15
CA ALA A 129 5.46 -5.58 23.11
C ALA A 129 4.90 -5.76 21.69
N LEU A 130 3.91 -6.65 21.51
CA LEU A 130 3.21 -6.87 20.24
C LEU A 130 1.85 -6.17 20.18
N ALA A 131 1.37 -5.66 21.32
CA ALA A 131 0.05 -5.06 21.43
C ALA A 131 -0.09 -3.85 20.50
N PHE A 132 -1.18 -3.83 19.73
CA PHE A 132 -1.52 -2.68 18.90
C PHE A 132 -1.78 -1.44 19.77
N ASN A 133 -1.04 -0.36 19.51
CA ASN A 133 -1.24 0.91 20.17
C ASN A 133 -1.85 1.93 19.18
N PRO A 134 -3.11 2.37 19.39
CA PRO A 134 -3.75 3.35 18.51
C PRO A 134 -3.18 4.78 18.64
N ASN A 135 -2.29 5.03 19.61
CA ASN A 135 -1.76 6.36 19.92
C ASN A 135 -0.36 6.63 19.35
N THR A 136 0.25 5.69 18.64
CA THR A 136 1.63 5.79 18.08
C THR A 136 1.66 5.51 16.59
#